data_AF-A0A7K4NFM2-F1
#
_entry.id   AF-A0A7K4NFM2-F1
#
_cell.length_a   1.000
_cell.length_b   1.000
_cell.length_c   1.000
_cell.angle_alpha   90.00
_cell.angle_beta   90.00
_cell.angle_gamma   90.00
#
_symmetry.space_group_name_H-M   'P 1'
#
loop_
_entity.id
_entity.type
_entity.pdbx_description
1 polymer ?
#
loop_
_entity_poly.entity_id
_entity_poly.type
_entity_poly.pdbx_seq_one_letter_code
_entity_poly.pdbx_strand_id
1 'polypeptide(L)'
;DYNLINRAAEKLTEENLLDLYEIEQKGGDETKAFWFIKIADLRILDYYNPELTSYTDKFWNETLFAKLIPFTPVLYVDPDNVELQSETFKPGYVPIYVKDIKFPPDGQGPFQLVYVSPSFERDDSGPLVGPLIYKINKEYNPNQ
;
A
#
# COMPACT_ATOMS: atom_id res chain seq x y z
N ASP A 1 -19.23 -1.21 12.11
CA ASP A 1 -17.89 -1.70 12.49
C ASP A 1 -16.88 -1.02 11.60
N TYR A 2 -15.65 -0.82 12.09
CA TYR A 2 -14.63 -0.03 11.42
C TYR A 2 -13.29 -0.75 11.51
N ASN A 3 -12.48 -0.64 10.46
CA ASN A 3 -11.09 -1.04 10.43
C ASN A 3 -10.22 0.20 10.38
N LEU A 4 -9.26 0.29 11.29
CA LEU A 4 -8.22 1.32 11.28
C LEU A 4 -6.92 0.68 10.81
N ILE A 5 -6.25 1.33 9.87
CA ILE A 5 -4.86 1.01 9.52
C ILE A 5 -4.00 2.26 9.66
N ASN A 6 -2.87 2.15 10.32
CA ASN A 6 -1.85 3.20 10.32
C ASN A 6 -0.94 3.00 9.12
N ARG A 7 -0.62 4.09 8.43
CA ARG A 7 0.23 4.05 7.24
C ARG A 7 1.38 5.03 7.37
N ALA A 8 2.53 4.62 6.86
CA ALA A 8 3.66 5.49 6.59
C ALA A 8 4.06 5.32 5.10
N ALA A 9 4.18 6.44 4.40
CA ALA A 9 4.67 6.53 3.03
C ALA A 9 5.39 7.87 2.83
N GLU A 10 6.13 8.00 1.75
CA GLU A 10 6.78 9.25 1.33
C GLU A 10 6.21 9.66 -0.03
N LYS A 11 5.74 10.89 -0.18
CA LYS A 11 5.42 11.46 -1.50
C LYS A 11 6.71 11.99 -2.12
N LEU A 12 7.05 11.49 -3.30
CA LEU A 12 8.23 11.90 -4.05
C LEU A 12 8.03 13.28 -4.71
N THR A 13 9.11 13.83 -5.28
CA THR A 13 9.15 15.19 -5.80
C THR A 13 8.10 15.47 -6.89
N GLU A 14 7.65 16.73 -6.95
CA GLU A 14 6.63 17.23 -7.88
C GLU A 14 7.10 17.35 -9.34
N GLU A 15 8.38 17.06 -9.62
CA GLU A 15 8.91 17.06 -11.00
C GLU A 15 8.35 15.92 -11.86
N ASN A 16 7.74 14.92 -11.23
CA ASN A 16 7.11 13.80 -11.90
C ASN A 16 5.78 14.20 -12.52
N LEU A 17 5.47 13.67 -13.71
CA LEU A 17 4.18 13.87 -14.38
C LEU A 17 2.98 13.32 -13.58
N LEU A 18 3.24 12.39 -12.66
CA LEU A 18 2.28 11.76 -11.77
C LEU A 18 2.81 11.85 -10.33
N ASP A 19 1.92 11.90 -9.36
CA ASP A 19 2.30 11.75 -7.96
C ASP A 19 2.81 10.32 -7.71
N LEU A 20 4.10 10.22 -7.35
CA LEU A 20 4.77 8.97 -7.01
C LEU A 20 5.05 8.88 -5.52
N TYR A 21 5.07 7.65 -5.01
CA TYR A 21 5.21 7.39 -3.58
C TYR A 21 6.15 6.23 -3.32
N GLU A 22 6.79 6.26 -2.15
CA GLU A 22 7.55 5.14 -1.59
C GLU A 22 6.93 4.65 -0.28
N ILE A 23 7.05 3.34 -0.05
CA ILE A 23 6.68 2.70 1.21
C ILE A 23 7.92 1.98 1.74
N GLU A 24 8.69 2.66 2.59
CA GLU A 24 9.97 2.13 3.09
C GLU A 24 9.83 1.07 4.19
N GLN A 25 8.61 0.74 4.60
CA GLN A 25 8.34 -0.12 5.76
C GLN A 25 9.01 0.42 7.06
N LYS A 26 8.85 1.71 7.34
CA LYS A 26 9.39 2.38 8.54
C LYS A 26 8.32 3.07 9.38
N GLY A 27 7.34 2.32 9.87
CA GLY A 27 6.55 2.73 11.05
C GLY A 27 5.04 2.53 10.98
N GLY A 28 4.45 2.36 9.80
CA GLY A 28 3.04 2.04 9.66
C GLY A 28 2.74 0.56 9.88
N ASP A 29 1.50 0.15 9.62
CA ASP A 29 1.07 -1.24 9.71
C ASP A 29 1.63 -2.11 8.59
N GLU A 30 2.13 -1.53 7.50
CA GLU A 30 2.85 -2.29 6.47
C GLU A 30 4.04 -3.06 7.06
N THR A 31 4.74 -2.50 8.04
CA THR A 31 5.86 -3.17 8.75
C THR A 31 5.45 -4.43 9.52
N LYS A 32 4.14 -4.57 9.75
CA LYS A 32 3.55 -5.66 10.53
C LYS A 32 3.03 -6.79 9.65
N ALA A 33 3.05 -6.63 8.32
CA ALA A 33 2.62 -7.67 7.38
C ALA A 33 3.35 -8.99 7.61
N PHE A 34 4.67 -8.95 7.84
CA PHE A 34 5.46 -10.12 8.22
C PHE A 34 4.83 -10.89 9.39
N TRP A 35 4.47 -10.18 10.47
CA TRP A 35 3.88 -10.79 11.65
C TRP A 35 2.48 -11.34 11.39
N PHE A 36 1.64 -10.63 10.63
CA PHE A 36 0.31 -11.14 10.25
C PHE A 36 0.41 -12.46 9.47
N ILE A 37 1.35 -12.55 8.53
CA ILE A 37 1.59 -13.76 7.74
C ILE A 37 2.10 -14.90 8.64
N LYS A 38 3.04 -14.61 9.56
CA LYS A 38 3.55 -15.60 10.53
C LYS A 38 2.46 -16.13 11.46
N ILE A 39 1.60 -15.26 11.98
CA ILE A 39 0.51 -15.63 12.90
C ILE A 39 -0.54 -16.47 12.19
N ALA A 40 -0.80 -16.19 10.91
CA ALA A 40 -1.71 -16.97 10.07
C ALA A 40 -1.15 -18.33 9.62
N ASP A 41 0.07 -18.69 10.06
CA ASP A 41 0.80 -19.90 9.65
C ASP A 41 0.98 -20.01 8.11
N LEU A 42 1.20 -18.86 7.47
CA LEU A 42 1.41 -18.77 6.02
C LEU A 42 2.91 -18.68 5.69
N ARG A 43 3.27 -19.09 4.46
CA ARG A 43 4.65 -19.01 3.96
C ARG A 43 4.99 -17.56 3.60
N ILE A 44 6.01 -16.99 4.23
CA ILE A 44 6.41 -15.59 4.05
C ILE A 44 6.71 -15.24 2.58
N LEU A 45 7.46 -16.10 1.88
CA LEU A 45 7.88 -15.86 0.50
C LEU A 45 6.74 -16.03 -0.53
N ASP A 46 5.55 -16.45 -0.11
CA ASP A 46 4.36 -16.37 -0.98
C ASP A 46 3.85 -14.92 -1.08
N TYR A 47 4.20 -14.06 -0.12
CA TYR A 47 3.66 -12.70 0.04
C TYR A 47 4.73 -11.60 0.01
N TYR A 48 5.98 -11.93 0.33
CA TYR A 48 7.14 -11.05 0.20
C TYR A 48 8.01 -11.48 -0.97
N ASN A 49 8.52 -10.49 -1.71
CA ASN A 49 9.61 -10.72 -2.64
C ASN A 49 10.90 -11.12 -1.87
N PRO A 50 11.89 -11.72 -2.55
CA PRO A 50 13.24 -11.86 -1.99
C PRO A 50 13.71 -10.53 -1.37
N GLU A 51 14.51 -10.58 -0.29
CA GLU A 51 14.96 -9.42 0.51
C GLU A 51 13.93 -8.85 1.50
N LEU A 52 12.65 -9.26 1.43
CA LEU A 52 11.58 -8.83 2.35
C LEU A 52 11.31 -7.30 2.36
N THR A 53 11.81 -6.58 1.36
CA THR A 53 11.67 -5.13 1.22
C THR A 53 10.41 -4.73 0.43
N SER A 54 9.81 -5.66 -0.31
CA SER A 54 8.61 -5.46 -1.12
C SER A 54 7.74 -6.72 -1.16
N TYR A 55 6.54 -6.61 -1.72
CA TYR A 55 5.51 -7.64 -1.68
C TYR A 55 5.24 -8.24 -3.06
N THR A 56 4.80 -9.50 -3.09
CA THR A 56 4.44 -10.21 -4.33
C THR A 56 3.06 -9.77 -4.84
N ASP A 57 2.75 -10.11 -6.08
CA ASP A 57 1.42 -9.94 -6.65
C ASP A 57 0.34 -10.65 -5.82
N LYS A 58 0.68 -11.82 -5.26
CA LYS A 58 -0.24 -12.56 -4.39
C LYS A 58 -0.62 -11.75 -3.15
N PHE A 59 0.33 -11.05 -2.53
CA PHE A 59 0.00 -10.13 -1.43
C PHE A 59 -0.98 -9.05 -1.86
N TRP A 60 -0.68 -8.35 -2.96
CA TRP A 60 -1.51 -7.25 -3.46
C TRP A 60 -2.90 -7.69 -3.89
N ASN A 61 -3.00 -8.82 -4.58
CA ASN A 61 -4.24 -9.26 -5.21
C ASN A 61 -5.15 -10.06 -4.26
N GLU A 62 -4.57 -10.87 -3.37
CA GLU A 62 -5.32 -11.86 -2.59
C GLU A 62 -5.56 -11.45 -1.14
N THR A 63 -4.83 -10.48 -0.59
CA THR A 63 -4.98 -10.12 0.83
C THR A 63 -5.91 -8.93 1.04
N LEU A 64 -6.75 -9.01 2.08
CA LEU A 64 -7.52 -7.84 2.53
C LEU A 64 -6.58 -6.73 3.02
N PHE A 65 -5.50 -7.10 3.70
CA PHE A 65 -4.55 -6.13 4.23
C PHE A 65 -3.97 -5.24 3.13
N ALA A 66 -3.55 -5.81 1.99
CA ALA A 66 -3.09 -5.03 0.86
C ALA A 66 -4.19 -4.18 0.21
N LYS A 67 -5.43 -4.68 0.14
CA LYS A 67 -6.58 -3.92 -0.39
C LYS A 67 -6.97 -2.71 0.45
N LEU A 68 -6.60 -2.68 1.74
CA LEU A 68 -6.77 -1.51 2.59
C LEU A 68 -5.63 -0.48 2.40
N ILE A 69 -4.52 -0.84 1.76
CA ILE A 69 -3.42 0.09 1.47
C ILE A 69 -3.85 1.03 0.33
N PRO A 70 -3.77 2.36 0.49
CA PRO A 70 -4.22 3.33 -0.51
C PRO A 70 -3.19 3.55 -1.63
N PHE A 71 -2.38 2.54 -1.96
CA PHE A 71 -1.30 2.60 -2.92
C PHE A 71 -1.22 1.31 -3.75
N THR A 72 -0.73 1.41 -4.98
CA THR A 72 -0.47 0.26 -5.87
C THR A 72 0.95 0.37 -6.43
N PRO A 73 1.76 -0.71 -6.39
CA PRO A 73 3.09 -0.68 -7.00
C PRO A 73 2.95 -0.57 -8.52
N VAL A 74 3.77 0.28 -9.14
CA VAL A 74 3.76 0.50 -10.60
C VAL A 74 5.06 0.06 -11.26
N LEU A 75 6.19 0.18 -10.58
CA LEU A 75 7.50 -0.22 -11.09
C LEU A 75 8.52 -0.31 -9.94
N TYR A 76 9.67 -0.88 -10.23
CA TYR A 76 10.83 -0.94 -9.37
C TYR A 76 11.96 -0.14 -10.01
N VAL A 77 12.64 0.72 -9.25
CA VAL A 77 13.77 1.54 -9.74
C VAL A 77 15.07 1.19 -9.04
N ASP A 78 16.17 1.36 -9.75
CA ASP A 78 17.50 1.37 -9.14
C ASP A 78 17.68 2.66 -8.31
N PRO A 79 17.95 2.59 -7.00
CA PRO A 79 18.08 3.78 -6.17
C PRO A 79 19.30 4.65 -6.54
N ASP A 80 20.31 4.09 -7.22
CA ASP A 80 21.49 4.83 -7.66
C ASP A 80 21.31 5.43 -9.08
N ASN A 81 20.34 4.93 -9.85
CA ASN A 81 20.04 5.41 -11.20
C ASN A 81 18.57 5.15 -11.60
N VAL A 82 17.69 6.13 -11.35
CA VAL A 82 16.24 6.00 -11.55
C VAL A 82 15.79 5.73 -12.99
N GLU A 83 16.65 5.94 -13.99
CA GLU A 83 16.38 5.57 -15.39
C GLU A 83 16.37 4.04 -15.60
N LEU A 84 16.99 3.29 -14.68
CA LEU A 84 16.96 1.84 -14.67
C LEU A 84 15.72 1.37 -13.90
N GLN A 85 14.69 0.97 -14.67
CA GLN A 85 13.41 0.50 -14.13
C GLN A 85 13.10 -0.94 -14.51
N SER A 86 12.21 -1.56 -13.73
CA SER A 86 11.68 -2.90 -13.97
C SER A 86 10.21 -2.97 -13.57
N GLU A 87 9.37 -3.58 -14.39
CA GLU A 87 7.94 -3.82 -14.06
C GLU A 87 7.76 -4.92 -13.01
N THR A 88 8.76 -5.79 -12.85
CA THR A 88 8.76 -6.89 -11.88
C THR A 88 9.90 -6.71 -10.88
N PHE A 89 9.78 -7.38 -9.73
CA PHE A 89 10.79 -7.32 -8.68
C PHE A 89 12.19 -7.64 -9.23
N LYS A 90 13.15 -6.80 -8.84
CA LYS A 90 14.57 -6.99 -9.09
C LYS A 90 15.34 -6.75 -7.78
N PRO A 91 16.26 -7.65 -7.39
CA PRO A 91 17.09 -7.47 -6.20
C PRO A 91 17.76 -6.09 -6.16
N GLY A 92 17.69 -5.43 -5.00
CA GLY A 92 18.24 -4.08 -4.78
C GLY A 92 17.41 -2.92 -5.35
N TYR A 93 16.31 -3.17 -6.06
CA TYR A 93 15.47 -2.11 -6.60
C TYR A 93 14.36 -1.73 -5.60
N VAL A 94 13.99 -0.45 -5.58
CA VAL A 94 12.97 0.11 -4.70
C VAL A 94 11.62 0.15 -5.43
N PRO A 95 10.53 -0.35 -4.82
CA PRO A 95 9.20 -0.26 -5.42
C PRO A 95 8.66 1.17 -5.35
N ILE A 96 8.17 1.66 -6.50
CA ILE A 96 7.48 2.93 -6.65
C ILE A 96 5.97 2.67 -6.74
N TYR A 97 5.21 3.51 -6.07
CA TYR A 97 3.76 3.39 -5.95
C TYR A 97 3.05 4.62 -6.49
N VAL A 98 1.79 4.42 -6.89
CA VAL A 98 0.82 5.49 -7.11
C VAL A 98 -0.29 5.41 -6.08
N LYS A 99 -0.90 6.55 -5.76
CA LYS A 99 -2.09 6.59 -4.90
C LYS A 99 -3.25 5.91 -5.62
N ASP A 100 -3.83 4.91 -4.97
CA ASP A 100 -4.94 4.13 -5.49
C ASP A 100 -5.78 3.59 -4.32
N ILE A 101 -6.95 4.20 -4.10
CA ILE A 101 -7.86 3.88 -3.00
C ILE A 101 -8.87 2.83 -3.49
N LYS A 102 -8.60 1.56 -3.20
CA LYS A 102 -9.43 0.42 -3.66
C LYS A 102 -10.85 0.40 -3.07
N PHE A 103 -11.05 1.06 -1.93
CA PHE A 103 -12.35 1.19 -1.25
C PHE A 103 -12.68 2.67 -1.00
N PRO A 104 -13.15 3.40 -2.03
CA PRO A 104 -13.42 4.83 -1.91
C PRO A 104 -14.66 5.13 -1.04
N PRO A 105 -14.84 6.38 -0.58
CA PRO A 105 -15.95 6.75 0.31
C PRO A 105 -17.35 6.50 -0.27
N ASP A 106 -17.51 6.68 -1.57
CA ASP A 106 -18.74 6.49 -2.34
C ASP A 106 -18.88 5.08 -2.94
N GLY A 107 -17.92 4.19 -2.67
CA GLY A 107 -17.92 2.82 -3.15
C GLY A 107 -19.05 1.98 -2.56
N GLN A 108 -19.56 1.02 -3.34
CA GLN A 108 -20.57 0.03 -2.89
C GLN A 108 -19.94 -1.29 -2.43
N GLY A 109 -18.62 -1.32 -2.25
CA GLY A 109 -17.89 -2.51 -1.86
C GLY A 109 -18.08 -2.92 -0.39
N PRO A 110 -17.30 -3.93 0.07
CA PRO A 110 -17.35 -4.40 1.46
C PRO A 110 -16.82 -3.37 2.47
N PHE A 111 -16.05 -2.39 2.02
CA PHE A 111 -15.51 -1.31 2.84
C PHE A 111 -15.67 0.04 2.15
N GLN A 112 -15.74 1.11 2.95
CA GLN A 112 -15.76 2.49 2.49
C GLN A 112 -14.76 3.29 3.31
N LEU A 113 -13.85 4.02 2.66
CA LEU A 113 -12.96 4.96 3.36
C LEU A 113 -13.80 6.10 3.95
N VAL A 114 -13.79 6.26 5.26
CA VAL A 114 -14.59 7.30 5.96
C VAL A 114 -13.75 8.33 6.69
N TYR A 115 -12.44 8.08 6.81
CA TYR A 115 -11.49 9.04 7.35
C TYR A 115 -10.10 8.79 6.76
N VAL A 116 -9.41 9.88 6.44
CA VAL A 116 -8.01 9.89 6.06
C VAL A 116 -7.28 10.94 6.89
N SER A 117 -6.07 10.65 7.34
CA SER A 117 -5.26 11.64 8.05
C SER A 117 -4.89 12.81 7.13
N PRO A 118 -4.86 14.07 7.62
CA PRO A 118 -4.56 15.25 6.79
C PRO A 118 -3.21 15.19 6.04
N SER A 119 -2.26 14.39 6.51
CA SER A 119 -0.98 14.19 5.82
C SER A 119 -1.17 13.61 4.41
N PHE A 120 -2.17 12.78 4.17
CA PHE A 120 -2.47 12.17 2.85
C PHE A 120 -3.27 13.07 1.91
N GLU A 121 -3.66 14.25 2.38
CA GLU A 121 -4.39 15.28 1.62
C GLU A 121 -3.49 16.44 1.20
N ARG A 122 -2.20 16.41 1.55
CA ARG A 122 -1.26 17.44 1.14
C ARG A 122 -0.87 17.27 -0.33
N ASP A 123 -0.62 18.40 -0.98
CA ASP A 123 -0.14 18.45 -2.35
C ASP A 123 1.40 18.39 -2.44
N ASP A 124 2.11 18.75 -1.36
CA ASP A 124 3.57 18.82 -1.30
C ASP A 124 4.25 17.46 -1.09
N SER A 125 5.48 17.32 -1.60
CA SER A 125 6.34 16.17 -1.32
C SER A 125 6.62 16.02 0.19
N GLY A 126 6.86 14.80 0.65
CA GLY A 126 7.25 14.54 2.03
C GLY A 126 6.49 13.40 2.70
N PRO A 127 6.63 13.24 4.03
CA PRO A 127 6.11 12.10 4.75
C PRO A 127 4.59 12.15 4.91
N LEU A 128 3.95 11.02 4.61
CA LEU A 128 2.53 10.76 4.77
C LEU A 128 2.34 9.73 5.87
N VAL A 129 1.95 10.20 7.06
CA VAL A 129 1.81 9.35 8.24
C VAL A 129 0.46 9.58 8.89
N GLY A 130 -0.21 8.49 9.23
CA GLY A 130 -1.41 8.56 10.05
C GLY A 130 -2.41 7.44 9.77
N PRO A 131 -3.54 7.46 10.50
CA PRO A 131 -4.57 6.46 10.34
C PRO A 131 -5.42 6.72 9.09
N LEU A 132 -5.84 5.63 8.46
CA LEU A 132 -7.00 5.57 7.57
C LEU A 132 -8.05 4.70 8.24
N ILE A 133 -9.31 5.12 8.18
CA ILE A 133 -10.43 4.38 8.77
C ILE A 133 -11.41 4.00 7.68
N TYR A 134 -11.65 2.69 7.58
CA TYR A 134 -12.61 2.10 6.67
C TYR A 134 -13.84 1.63 7.45
N LYS A 135 -15.03 2.06 7.04
CA LYS A 135 -16.29 1.52 7.52
C LYS A 135 -16.58 0.20 6.83
N ILE A 136 -17.01 -0.80 7.61
CA ILE A 136 -17.48 -2.09 7.09
C ILE A 136 -18.92 -1.93 6.60
N ASN A 137 -19.16 -2.27 5.33
CA ASN A 137 -20.49 -2.28 4.75
C ASN A 137 -21.19 -3.61 5.12
N LYS A 138 -22.14 -3.54 6.06
CA LYS A 138 -22.89 -4.71 6.55
C LYS A 138 -23.91 -5.24 5.54
N GLU A 139 -24.30 -4.41 4.57
CA GLU A 139 -25.27 -4.76 3.54
C GLU A 139 -24.57 -5.26 2.26
N TYR A 140 -23.23 -5.33 2.24
CA TYR A 140 -22.51 -5.81 1.07
C TYR A 140 -22.80 -7.29 0.82
N ASN A 141 -23.29 -7.60 -0.37
CA ASN A 141 -23.47 -8.97 -0.85
C ASN A 141 -22.63 -9.18 -2.13
N PRO A 142 -21.62 -10.05 -2.11
CA PRO A 142 -20.78 -10.28 -3.29
C PRO A 142 -21.51 -10.98 -4.45
N ASN A 143 -22.73 -11.50 -4.23
CA ASN A 143 -23.53 -12.24 -5.22
C ASN A 143 -24.79 -11.49 -5.69
N GLN A 144 -24.95 -10.22 -5.31
CA GLN A 144 -26.05 -9.39 -5.81
C GLN A 144 -25.79 -8.85 -7.21
#